data_AF-W1YMM1-F1
#
_entry.id   AF-W1YMM1-F1
#
_cell.length_a   1.000
_cell.length_b   1.000
_cell.length_c   1.000
_cell.angle_alpha   90.00
_cell.angle_beta   90.00
_cell.angle_gamma   90.00
#
_symmetry.space_group_name_H-M   'P 1'
#
loop_
_entity.id
_entity.type
_entity.pdbx_description
1 polymer ?
#
loop_
_entity_poly.entity_id
_entity_poly.type
_entity_poly.pdbx_seq_one_letter_code
_entity_poly.pdbx_strand_id
1 'polypeptide(L)'
;FILHIDVHLAELVAEYGVWVYAILFLILFCETGLVVTPFLPGDSLLFVAGALASLETNDLNVHMMVVLMLIAAIVGDAVNYTIGRLFGDK
;
A
#
# COMPACT_ATOMS: atom_id res chain seq x y z
N PHE A 1 -1.45 9.12 20.38
CA PHE A 1 -1.81 10.02 19.27
C PHE A 1 -1.12 9.69 17.95
N ILE A 2 0.00 8.94 17.94
CA ILE A 2 0.67 8.44 16.71
C ILE A 2 0.21 7.02 16.30
N LEU A 3 -0.57 6.35 17.16
CA LEU A 3 -0.92 4.91 17.07
C LEU A 3 -2.32 4.61 16.46
N HIS A 4 -2.98 5.60 15.85
CA HIS A 4 -4.29 5.42 15.19
C HIS A 4 -4.33 5.99 13.77
N ILE A 5 -3.16 6.28 13.19
CA ILE A 5 -3.05 6.70 11.78
C ILE A 5 -3.50 5.54 10.87
N ASP A 6 -3.24 4.31 11.29
CA ASP A 6 -3.70 3.07 10.67
C ASP A 6 -5.22 2.98 10.54
N VAL A 7 -5.98 3.26 11.61
CA VAL A 7 -7.46 3.28 11.55
C VAL A 7 -8.00 4.41 10.69
N HIS A 8 -7.45 5.63 10.82
CA HIS A 8 -7.90 6.78 10.02
C HIS A 8 -7.55 6.61 8.54
N LEU A 9 -6.39 6.04 8.22
CA LEU A 9 -6.01 5.70 6.86
C LEU A 9 -6.88 4.57 6.32
N ALA A 10 -7.24 3.57 7.12
CA ALA A 10 -8.16 2.51 6.69
C ALA A 10 -9.55 3.05 6.37
N GLU A 11 -10.06 3.99 7.17
CA GLU A 11 -11.36 4.63 6.94
C GLU A 11 -11.33 5.57 5.72
N LEU A 12 -10.25 6.34 5.54
CA LEU A 12 -10.00 7.13 4.32
C LEU A 12 -9.87 6.24 3.08
N VAL A 13 -9.18 5.10 3.19
CA VAL A 13 -9.08 4.11 2.11
C VAL A 13 -10.47 3.56 1.77
N ALA A 14 -11.34 3.34 2.76
CA ALA A 14 -12.70 2.84 2.56
C ALA A 14 -13.63 3.81 1.83
N GLU A 15 -13.52 5.11 2.11
CA GLU A 15 -14.43 6.13 1.55
C GLU A 15 -14.11 6.50 0.09
N TYR A 16 -12.90 6.17 -0.39
CA TYR A 16 -12.33 6.73 -1.62
C TYR A 16 -12.51 5.88 -2.90
N GLY A 17 -13.19 4.74 -2.84
CA GLY A 17 -13.56 3.94 -4.02
C GLY A 17 -12.35 3.60 -4.92
N VAL A 18 -12.36 4.02 -6.20
CA VAL A 18 -11.22 3.80 -7.15
C VAL A 18 -9.90 4.39 -6.65
N TRP A 19 -9.92 5.47 -5.87
CA TRP A 19 -8.70 6.08 -5.32
C TRP A 19 -8.03 5.17 -4.30
N VAL A 20 -8.73 4.17 -3.77
CA VAL A 20 -8.16 3.16 -2.87
C VAL A 20 -6.97 2.44 -3.50
N TYR A 21 -7.03 2.18 -4.81
CA TYR A 21 -5.94 1.55 -5.55
C TYR A 21 -4.67 2.37 -5.51
N ALA A 22 -4.78 3.68 -5.73
CA ALA A 22 -3.63 4.59 -5.73
C ALA A 22 -3.06 4.79 -4.32
N ILE A 23 -3.93 4.87 -3.30
CA ILE A 23 -3.50 5.03 -1.91
C ILE A 23 -2.77 3.77 -1.44
N LEU A 24 -3.35 2.58 -1.65
CA LEU A 24 -2.69 1.32 -1.32
C LEU A 24 -1.37 1.17 -2.07
N PHE A 25 -1.33 1.54 -3.36
CA PHE A 25 -0.11 1.49 -4.16
C PHE A 25 0.99 2.32 -3.51
N LEU A 26 0.67 3.55 -3.12
CA LEU A 26 1.62 4.46 -2.50
C LEU A 26 2.07 3.98 -1.12
N ILE A 27 1.16 3.42 -0.33
CA ILE A 27 1.48 2.86 0.99
C ILE A 27 2.41 1.65 0.84
N LEU A 28 2.08 0.68 -0.01
CA LEU A 28 2.94 -0.49 -0.25
C LEU A 28 4.30 -0.10 -0.82
N PHE A 29 4.28 0.83 -1.78
CA PHE A 29 5.50 1.35 -2.39
C PHE A 29 6.38 2.05 -1.34
N CYS A 30 5.81 2.81 -0.41
CA CYS A 30 6.57 3.40 0.69
C CYS A 30 7.06 2.35 1.69
N GLU A 31 6.23 1.37 2.06
CA GLU A 31 6.61 0.31 3.00
C GLU A 31 7.78 -0.55 2.47
N THR A 32 7.73 -0.94 1.19
CA THR A 32 8.76 -1.77 0.54
C THR A 32 9.92 -0.96 -0.05
N GLY A 33 9.65 0.27 -0.51
CA GLY A 33 10.58 1.12 -1.26
C GLY A 33 11.40 2.09 -0.42
N LEU A 34 10.92 2.49 0.76
CA LEU A 34 11.63 3.41 1.65
C LEU A 34 12.14 2.65 2.89
N VAL A 35 13.47 2.60 3.03
CA VAL A 35 14.17 2.05 4.20
C VAL A 35 13.69 2.65 5.54
N VAL A 36 13.15 3.88 5.52
CA VAL A 36 12.77 4.65 6.71
C VAL A 36 11.30 4.50 7.09
N THR A 37 10.44 3.94 6.23
CA THR A 37 8.99 3.86 6.45
C THR A 37 8.40 2.45 6.62
N PRO A 38 9.05 1.48 7.31
CA PRO A 38 8.43 0.18 7.61
C PRO A 38 7.32 0.27 8.70
N PHE A 39 6.96 1.48 9.14
CA PHE A 39 5.96 1.71 10.19
C PHE A 39 4.52 1.82 9.62
N LEU A 40 4.35 1.83 8.30
CA LEU A 40 3.03 1.83 7.68
C LEU A 40 2.48 0.39 7.66
N PRO A 41 1.28 0.12 8.21
CA PRO A 41 0.72 -1.23 8.24
C PRO A 41 0.00 -1.56 6.92
N GLY A 42 0.76 -1.71 5.83
CA GLY A 42 0.21 -1.98 4.50
C GLY A 42 -0.51 -3.32 4.40
N ASP A 43 -0.02 -4.38 5.07
CA ASP A 43 -0.67 -5.71 5.08
C ASP A 43 -2.09 -5.66 5.67
N SER A 44 -2.25 -4.97 6.80
CA SER A 44 -3.55 -4.81 7.46
C SER A 44 -4.51 -3.96 6.60
N LEU A 45 -3.99 -2.92 5.94
CA LEU A 45 -4.77 -2.08 5.03
C LEU A 45 -5.20 -2.85 3.76
N LEU A 46 -4.34 -3.73 3.25
CA LEU A 46 -4.65 -4.65 2.16
C LEU A 46 -5.80 -5.60 2.53
N PHE A 47 -5.78 -6.13 3.75
CA PHE A 47 -6.85 -6.99 4.25
C PHE A 47 -8.19 -6.25 4.34
N VAL A 48 -8.18 -5.03 4.91
CA VAL A 48 -9.39 -4.19 4.99
C VAL A 48 -9.88 -3.81 3.60
N ALA A 49 -9.00 -3.41 2.68
CA ALA A 49 -9.35 -3.10 1.30
C ALA A 49 -9.93 -4.31 0.55
N GLY A 50 -9.39 -5.51 0.77
CA GLY A 50 -9.94 -6.76 0.21
C GLY A 50 -11.33 -7.08 0.75
N ALA A 51 -11.54 -6.91 2.05
CA ALA A 51 -12.87 -7.06 2.67
C ALA A 51 -13.87 -6.06 2.08
N LEU A 52 -13.46 -4.80 1.88
CA LEU A 52 -14.32 -3.77 1.28
C LEU A 52 -14.58 -3.99 -0.21
N ALA A 53 -13.60 -4.49 -0.96
CA ALA A 53 -13.77 -4.85 -2.38
C ALA A 53 -14.69 -6.07 -2.57
N SER A 54 -14.93 -6.86 -1.51
CA SER A 54 -15.91 -7.95 -1.55
C SER A 54 -17.36 -7.49 -1.34
N LEU A 55 -17.57 -6.23 -0.95
CA LEU A 55 -18.92 -5.65 -0.83
C LEU A 55 -19.52 -5.43 -2.22
N GLU A 56 -20.72 -5.99 -2.44
CA GLU A 56 -21.49 -5.94 -3.69
C GLU A 56 -21.79 -4.52 -4.21
N THR A 57 -21.61 -3.50 -3.38
CA THR A 57 -21.84 -2.08 -3.71
C THR A 57 -20.66 -1.41 -4.41
N ASN A 58 -19.48 -2.03 -4.43
CA ASN A 58 -18.28 -1.48 -5.04
C ASN A 58 -17.89 -2.31 -6.28
N ASP A 59 -17.84 -1.66 -7.44
CA ASP A 59 -17.31 -2.22 -8.70
C ASP A 59 -15.76 -2.36 -8.66
N LEU A 60 -15.20 -2.66 -7.48
CA LEU A 60 -13.77 -2.80 -7.26
C LEU A 60 -13.33 -4.18 -7.70
N ASN A 61 -12.62 -4.24 -8.81
CA ASN A 61 -12.08 -5.48 -9.34
C ASN A 61 -10.87 -5.94 -8.51
N VAL A 62 -11.07 -6.93 -7.63
CA VAL A 62 -10.01 -7.50 -6.78
C VAL A 62 -8.82 -8.00 -7.59
N HIS A 63 -9.06 -8.58 -8.77
CA HIS A 63 -7.98 -9.04 -9.66
C HIS A 63 -7.09 -7.88 -10.11
N MET A 64 -7.67 -6.73 -10.46
CA MET A 64 -6.92 -5.53 -10.82
C MET A 64 -6.14 -4.99 -9.62
N MET A 65 -6.71 -5.05 -8.42
CA MET A 65 -6.03 -4.69 -7.18
C MET A 65 -4.75 -5.51 -6.99
N VAL A 66 -4.86 -6.83 -7.09
CA VAL A 66 -3.73 -7.75 -6.88
C VAL A 66 -2.61 -7.47 -7.88
N VAL A 67 -2.94 -7.27 -9.16
CA VAL A 67 -1.94 -6.95 -10.20
C VAL A 67 -1.24 -5.62 -9.89
N LEU A 68 -2.00 -4.61 -9.48
CA LEU A 68 -1.46 -3.28 -9.17
C LEU A 68 -0.57 -3.30 -7.92
N MET A 69 -0.94 -4.07 -6.90
CA MET A 69 -0.14 -4.31 -5.68
C MET A 69 1.17 -5.04 -6.01
N LEU A 70 1.12 -6.05 -6.88
CA LEU A 70 2.30 -6.79 -7.33
C LEU A 70 3.30 -5.85 -8.01
N ILE A 71 2.81 -4.98 -8.89
CA ILE A 71 3.66 -3.97 -9.54
C ILE A 71 4.23 -3.01 -8.50
N ALA A 72 3.42 -2.55 -7.54
CA ALA A 72 3.87 -1.66 -6.47
C ALA A 72 5.02 -2.27 -5.65
N ALA A 73 4.87 -3.53 -5.24
CA ALA A 73 5.89 -4.25 -4.47
C ALA A 73 7.18 -4.43 -5.27
N ILE A 74 7.09 -4.89 -6.53
CA ILE A 74 8.28 -5.09 -7.38
C ILE A 74 9.02 -3.77 -7.61
N VAL A 75 8.28 -2.68 -7.88
CA VAL A 75 8.86 -1.36 -8.11
C VAL A 75 9.43 -0.78 -6.81
N GLY A 76 8.75 -0.97 -5.68
CA GLY A 76 9.23 -0.61 -4.35
C GLY A 76 10.55 -1.30 -4.04
N ASP A 77 10.62 -2.63 -4.14
CA ASP A 77 11.85 -3.40 -3.94
C ASP A 77 12.99 -2.94 -4.87
N ALA A 78 12.69 -2.66 -6.15
CA ALA A 78 13.69 -2.16 -7.09
C ALA A 78 14.23 -0.79 -6.69
N VAL A 79 13.37 0.12 -6.22
CA VAL A 79 13.76 1.44 -5.71
C VAL A 79 14.58 1.29 -4.43
N ASN A 80 14.12 0.46 -3.49
CA ASN A 80 14.82 0.17 -2.23
C ASN A 80 16.22 -0.39 -2.49
N TYR A 81 16.34 -1.37 -3.38
CA TYR A 81 17.62 -1.94 -3.80
C TYR A 81 18.52 -0.89 -4.44
N THR A 82 17.96 -0.01 -5.28
CA THR A 82 18.74 1.05 -5.93
C THR A 82 19.25 2.08 -4.91
N ILE A 83 18.41 2.50 -3.96
CA ILE A 83 18.78 3.39 -2.86
C ILE A 83 19.84 2.73 -1.98
N GLY A 84 19.62 1.48 -1.57
CA GLY A 84 20.57 0.70 -0.77
C GLY A 84 21.91 0.49 -1.49
N ARG A 85 21.90 0.29 -2.81
CA ARG A 85 23.13 0.20 -3.62
C ARG A 85 23.84 1.54 -3.74
N LEU A 86 23.12 2.65 -3.85
CA LEU A 86 23.71 3.99 -3.98
C LEU A 86 24.30 4.49 -2.65
N PHE A 87 23.63 4.19 -1.53
CA PHE A 87 24.03 4.62 -0.19
C PHE A 87 24.92 3.61 0.55
N GLY A 88 24.93 2.35 0.14
CA GLY A 88 25.72 1.27 0.76
C GLY A 88 27.20 1.26 0.40
N ASP A 89 27.68 2.20 -0.43
CA ASP A 89 29.09 2.30 -0.84
C ASP A 89 29.97 3.08 0.17
N LYS A 90 29.60 3.12 1.47
CA LYS A 90 30.43 3.64 2.57
C LYS A 90 30.10 2.99 3.91
#